data_AF-A0A937MXR7-F1
#
_entry.id   AF-A0A937MXR7-F1
#
_cell.length_a   1.000
_cell.length_b   1.000
_cell.length_c   1.000
_cell.angle_alpha   90.00
_cell.angle_beta   90.00
_cell.angle_gamma   90.00
#
_symmetry.space_group_name_H-M   'P 1'
#
loop_
_entity.id
_entity.type
_entity.pdbx_description
1 polymer ?
#
loop_
_entity_poly.entity_id
_entity_poly.type
_entity_poly.pdbx_seq_one_letter_code
_entity_poly.pdbx_strand_id
1 'polypeptide(L)'
;MAEEFIEYHPTKESCWRAIILMGRNVASYKFSLAKSLIQLQGLNKTFISLEELALPFSKNICEHLKISSKQITSPSSKFIETCNRFNEEEISETKLVEVTTKLGFVNVIDAFHIVSRDSTPIRFFEDDRKSKGGITITDDFFKLTESNQFKNLPNEVESRWRLVETAWDLNISPNLIGVGHDEKKELFYASIEGFRRKDITSSRDALNGYQKGKCFYCLDNISIIKGDLNLADVDHFFPHRLTSNLSISNLNGVWNLVLACRNCNRGGNGKFDRIPEVKFLDRLNSRNNFLISSHHPLRQTLILQTGTSSEQRQNYLQTCYHNAKQILIHSWKPEYEYPATF
;
A
#
# COMPACT_ATOMS: atom_id res chain seq x y z
N MET A 1 -37.24 3.60 -8.45
CA MET A 1 -36.96 2.18 -8.20
C MET A 1 -35.90 2.14 -7.13
N ALA A 2 -36.12 1.42 -6.02
CA ALA A 2 -35.06 1.24 -5.03
C ALA A 2 -33.92 0.48 -5.71
N GLU A 3 -32.69 0.98 -5.62
CA GLU A 3 -31.51 0.23 -6.05
C GLU A 3 -31.44 -1.04 -5.20
N GLU A 4 -31.60 -2.21 -5.82
CA GLU A 4 -31.39 -3.49 -5.15
C GLU A 4 -29.93 -3.57 -4.71
N PHE A 5 -29.70 -3.98 -3.46
CA PHE A 5 -28.35 -4.22 -2.97
C PHE A 5 -27.74 -5.40 -3.73
N ILE A 6 -26.68 -5.15 -4.49
CA ILE A 6 -25.91 -6.20 -5.18
C ILE A 6 -24.79 -6.65 -4.24
N GLU A 7 -24.69 -7.96 -4.01
CA GLU A 7 -23.58 -8.53 -3.25
C GLU A 7 -22.26 -8.34 -4.01
N TYR A 8 -21.28 -7.70 -3.37
CA TYR A 8 -19.97 -7.47 -3.95
C TYR A 8 -19.11 -8.73 -3.88
N HIS A 9 -18.64 -9.22 -5.02
CA HIS A 9 -17.65 -10.30 -5.09
C HIS A 9 -16.22 -9.74 -5.17
N PRO A 10 -15.35 -10.01 -4.17
CA PRO A 10 -13.98 -9.55 -4.18
C PRO A 10 -13.19 -10.05 -5.40
N THR A 11 -12.55 -9.12 -6.11
CA THR A 11 -11.62 -9.46 -7.18
C THR A 11 -10.30 -10.03 -6.63
N LYS A 12 -9.54 -10.76 -7.47
CA LYS A 12 -8.19 -11.26 -7.14
C LYS A 12 -7.27 -10.16 -6.64
N GLU A 13 -7.26 -9.02 -7.33
CA GLU A 13 -6.50 -7.83 -6.95
C GLU A 13 -6.94 -7.28 -5.58
N SER A 14 -8.25 -7.26 -5.32
CA SER A 14 -8.81 -6.79 -4.04
C SER A 14 -8.43 -7.74 -2.90
N CYS A 15 -8.49 -9.07 -3.11
CA CYS A 15 -8.05 -10.05 -2.11
C CYS A 15 -6.54 -9.94 -1.84
N TRP A 16 -5.71 -9.82 -2.87
CA TRP A 16 -4.27 -9.62 -2.72
C TRP A 16 -3.98 -8.35 -1.91
N ARG A 17 -4.58 -7.23 -2.30
CA ARG A 17 -4.42 -5.96 -1.57
C ARG A 17 -4.94 -6.05 -0.15
N ALA A 18 -6.05 -6.74 0.11
CA ALA A 18 -6.54 -6.95 1.48
C ALA A 18 -5.51 -7.69 2.35
N ILE A 19 -4.90 -8.77 1.83
CA ILE A 19 -3.84 -9.51 2.54
C ILE A 19 -2.67 -8.57 2.90
N ILE A 20 -2.16 -7.82 1.93
CA ILE A 20 -0.98 -6.96 2.11
C ILE A 20 -1.31 -5.75 3.01
N LEU A 21 -2.39 -5.05 2.73
CA LEU A 21 -2.72 -3.78 3.34
C LEU A 21 -3.37 -3.93 4.73
N MET A 22 -4.26 -4.91 4.89
CA MET A 22 -5.13 -5.06 6.06
C MET A 22 -4.79 -6.27 6.95
N GLY A 23 -4.06 -7.27 6.43
CA GLY A 23 -3.63 -8.41 7.24
C GLY A 23 -2.75 -7.98 8.42
N ARG A 24 -2.85 -8.68 9.55
CA ARG A 24 -2.07 -8.37 10.76
C ARG A 24 -0.57 -8.49 10.50
N ASN A 25 0.22 -7.56 11.06
CA ASN A 25 1.67 -7.55 10.94
C ASN A 25 2.31 -7.73 12.31
N VAL A 26 2.75 -8.96 12.63
CA VAL A 26 3.60 -9.26 13.81
C VAL A 26 5.06 -9.49 13.41
N ALA A 27 5.28 -9.84 12.15
CA ALA A 27 6.57 -9.96 11.48
C ALA A 27 6.41 -9.49 10.03
N SER A 28 7.50 -9.09 9.37
CA SER A 28 7.50 -8.72 7.95
C SER A 28 7.40 -9.92 7.00
N TYR A 29 7.32 -11.13 7.52
CA TYR A 29 7.31 -12.39 6.77
C TYR A 29 6.23 -12.44 5.70
N LYS A 30 5.05 -11.86 5.94
CA LYS A 30 3.99 -11.78 4.92
C LYS A 30 4.43 -11.01 3.67
N PHE A 31 5.13 -9.87 3.86
CA PHE A 31 5.65 -9.09 2.73
C PHE A 31 6.75 -9.83 2.00
N SER A 32 7.62 -10.52 2.74
CA SER A 32 8.63 -11.39 2.14
C SER A 32 8.02 -12.54 1.34
N LEU A 33 7.00 -13.22 1.89
CA LEU A 33 6.28 -14.29 1.18
C LEU A 33 5.60 -13.75 -0.08
N ALA A 34 4.91 -12.61 0.01
CA ALA A 34 4.28 -11.97 -1.13
C ALA A 34 5.27 -11.62 -2.25
N LYS A 35 6.42 -11.01 -1.90
CA LYS A 35 7.51 -10.75 -2.86
C LYS A 35 8.06 -12.04 -3.47
N SER A 36 8.25 -13.07 -2.66
CA SER A 36 8.79 -14.36 -3.11
C SER A 36 7.85 -15.03 -4.11
N LEU A 37 6.54 -15.02 -3.86
CA LEU A 37 5.53 -15.53 -4.80
C LEU A 37 5.59 -14.78 -6.13
N ILE A 38 5.70 -13.44 -6.10
CA ILE A 38 5.82 -12.65 -7.33
C ILE A 38 7.13 -12.94 -8.07
N GLN A 39 8.26 -13.05 -7.36
CA GLN A 39 9.58 -13.37 -7.95
C GLN A 39 9.60 -14.76 -8.61
N LEU A 40 8.91 -15.74 -8.01
CA LEU A 40 8.88 -17.12 -8.49
C LEU A 40 7.88 -17.38 -9.62
N GLN A 41 7.02 -16.40 -9.95
CA GLN A 41 6.08 -16.52 -11.08
C GLN A 41 6.80 -16.92 -12.38
N GLY A 42 8.00 -16.39 -12.64
CA GLY A 42 8.75 -16.65 -13.87
C GLY A 42 9.17 -18.12 -14.07
N LEU A 43 9.01 -18.98 -13.06
CA LEU A 43 9.36 -20.40 -13.14
C LEU A 43 8.28 -21.26 -13.78
N ASN A 44 7.05 -20.74 -14.00
CA ASN A 44 5.90 -21.50 -14.53
C ASN A 44 5.66 -22.85 -13.82
N LYS A 45 5.98 -22.93 -12.52
CA LYS A 45 5.76 -24.12 -11.69
C LYS A 45 4.46 -23.98 -10.91
N THR A 46 3.69 -25.06 -10.87
CA THR A 46 2.50 -25.16 -10.02
C THR A 46 2.83 -25.58 -8.60
N PHE A 47 3.94 -26.27 -8.37
CA PHE A 47 4.41 -26.65 -7.04
C PHE A 47 5.76 -26.00 -6.75
N ILE A 48 5.91 -25.47 -5.53
CA ILE A 48 7.13 -24.84 -5.03
C ILE A 48 7.48 -25.50 -3.70
N SER A 49 8.66 -26.14 -3.61
CA SER A 49 9.12 -26.72 -2.35
C SER A 49 9.47 -25.63 -1.33
N LEU A 50 9.49 -25.98 -0.03
CA LEU A 50 9.91 -25.01 0.99
C LEU A 50 11.36 -24.54 0.79
N GLU A 51 12.24 -25.38 0.26
CA GLU A 51 13.63 -25.03 -0.06
C GLU A 51 13.71 -24.03 -1.21
N GLU A 52 12.90 -24.22 -2.27
CA GLU A 52 12.81 -23.27 -3.39
C GLU A 52 12.25 -21.91 -2.94
N LEU A 53 11.29 -21.93 -2.01
CA LEU A 53 10.69 -20.72 -1.44
C LEU A 53 11.63 -20.02 -0.44
N ALA A 54 12.45 -20.79 0.28
CA ALA A 54 13.30 -20.30 1.36
C ALA A 54 14.31 -19.25 0.90
N LEU A 55 14.93 -19.43 -0.27
CA LEU A 55 15.95 -18.51 -0.75
C LEU A 55 15.42 -17.09 -1.05
N PRO A 56 14.42 -16.88 -1.93
CA PRO A 56 13.87 -15.55 -2.15
C PRO A 56 13.27 -14.96 -0.87
N PHE A 57 12.62 -15.79 -0.04
CA PHE A 57 12.02 -15.34 1.22
C PHE A 57 13.07 -14.80 2.19
N SER A 58 14.15 -15.54 2.43
CA SER A 58 15.21 -15.10 3.33
C SER A 58 15.98 -13.91 2.77
N LYS A 59 16.32 -13.90 1.48
CA LYS A 59 17.00 -12.77 0.83
C LYS A 59 16.22 -11.47 0.96
N ASN A 60 14.90 -11.50 0.73
CA ASN A 60 14.05 -10.32 0.93
C ASN A 60 14.14 -9.80 2.39
N ILE A 61 14.15 -10.69 3.40
CA ILE A 61 14.30 -10.29 4.81
C ILE A 61 15.71 -9.72 5.08
N CYS A 62 16.75 -10.38 4.59
CA CYS A 62 18.14 -9.95 4.71
C CYS A 62 18.36 -8.54 4.16
N GLU A 63 17.84 -8.23 2.98
CA GLU A 63 17.95 -6.89 2.39
C GLU A 63 17.25 -5.82 3.25
N HIS A 64 16.08 -6.12 3.81
CA HIS A 64 15.39 -5.19 4.69
C HIS A 64 16.08 -5.03 6.06
N LEU A 65 16.74 -6.07 6.59
CA LEU A 65 17.53 -5.98 7.82
C LEU A 65 18.72 -5.02 7.70
N LYS A 66 19.26 -4.82 6.50
CA LYS A 66 20.29 -3.80 6.23
C LYS A 66 19.74 -2.36 6.32
N ILE A 67 18.43 -2.18 6.14
CA ILE A 67 17.74 -0.88 6.16
C ILE A 67 17.15 -0.57 7.54
N SER A 68 16.51 -1.57 8.17
CA SER A 68 15.98 -1.49 9.53
C SER A 68 16.17 -2.83 10.25
N SER A 69 16.82 -2.75 11.41
CA SER A 69 17.16 -3.91 12.24
C SER A 69 15.93 -4.61 12.84
N LYS A 70 14.75 -3.98 12.82
CA LYS A 70 13.50 -4.51 13.38
C LYS A 70 12.54 -4.99 12.30
N GLN A 71 12.43 -6.31 12.19
CA GLN A 71 11.55 -7.00 11.22
C GLN A 71 10.44 -7.85 11.88
N ILE A 72 10.39 -7.85 13.21
CA ILE A 72 9.41 -8.56 14.02
C ILE A 72 9.15 -7.78 15.30
N THR A 73 7.96 -7.92 15.89
CA THR A 73 7.61 -7.27 17.16
C THR A 73 8.16 -8.01 18.39
N SER A 74 8.53 -9.28 18.24
CA SER A 74 9.18 -10.09 19.27
C SER A 74 10.58 -9.55 19.57
N PRO A 75 11.04 -9.55 20.84
CA PRO A 75 12.38 -9.09 21.20
C PRO A 75 13.50 -9.98 20.60
N SER A 76 13.20 -11.25 20.27
CA SER A 76 14.16 -12.16 19.67
C SER A 76 13.52 -13.10 18.65
N SER A 77 14.33 -13.56 17.69
CA SER A 77 13.96 -14.57 16.70
C SER A 77 15.23 -15.22 16.14
N LYS A 78 15.36 -16.54 16.30
CA LYS A 78 16.48 -17.32 15.74
C LYS A 78 16.59 -17.17 14.22
N PHE A 79 15.45 -17.01 13.53
CA PHE A 79 15.44 -16.82 12.08
C PHE A 79 15.98 -15.43 11.69
N ILE A 80 15.60 -14.37 12.42
CA ILE A 80 16.15 -13.02 12.18
C ILE A 80 17.65 -12.97 12.48
N GLU A 81 18.08 -13.59 13.59
CA GLU A 81 19.50 -13.71 13.93
C GLU A 81 20.28 -14.42 12.82
N THR A 82 19.74 -15.50 12.27
CA THR A 82 20.34 -16.20 11.12
C THR A 82 20.45 -15.30 9.89
N CYS A 83 19.43 -14.49 9.60
CA CYS A 83 19.47 -13.54 8.48
C CYS A 83 20.53 -12.46 8.67
N ASN A 84 20.74 -11.97 9.90
CA ASN A 84 21.81 -11.00 10.22
C ASN A 84 23.19 -11.63 10.05
N ARG A 85 23.40 -12.85 10.55
CA ARG A 85 24.66 -13.59 10.37
C ARG A 85 24.98 -13.85 8.90
N PHE A 86 23.97 -14.06 8.07
CA PHE A 86 24.15 -14.13 6.62
C PHE A 86 24.58 -12.79 6.02
N ASN A 87 23.97 -11.68 6.46
CA ASN A 87 24.38 -10.34 6.03
C ASN A 87 25.82 -9.98 6.46
N GLU A 88 26.29 -10.55 7.57
CA GLU A 88 27.65 -10.42 8.09
C GLU A 88 28.62 -11.45 7.49
N GLU A 89 28.18 -12.22 6.49
CA GLU A 89 28.96 -13.25 5.80
C GLU A 89 29.46 -14.40 6.70
N GLU A 90 28.85 -14.58 7.89
CA GLU A 90 29.24 -15.63 8.84
C GLU A 90 28.68 -17.02 8.48
N ILE A 91 27.63 -17.08 7.65
CA ILE A 91 27.00 -18.33 7.22
C ILE A 91 26.80 -18.35 5.71
N SER A 92 26.81 -19.55 5.14
CA SER A 92 26.57 -19.75 3.71
C SER A 92 25.09 -19.60 3.35
N GLU A 93 24.83 -19.36 2.06
CA GLU A 93 23.47 -19.37 1.50
C GLU A 93 22.75 -20.71 1.75
N THR A 94 23.47 -21.84 1.64
CA THR A 94 22.93 -23.16 1.96
C THR A 94 22.44 -23.24 3.40
N LYS A 95 23.19 -22.66 4.34
CA LYS A 95 22.78 -22.64 5.76
C LYS A 95 21.57 -21.73 5.99
N LEU A 96 21.53 -20.58 5.31
CA LEU A 96 20.37 -19.68 5.34
C LEU A 96 19.10 -20.40 4.87
N VAL A 97 19.16 -21.10 3.73
CA VAL A 97 18.05 -21.87 3.17
C VAL A 97 17.60 -22.98 4.13
N GLU A 98 18.52 -23.74 4.71
CA GLU A 98 18.22 -24.82 5.66
C GLU A 98 17.44 -24.31 6.88
N VAL A 99 17.90 -23.21 7.49
CA VAL A 99 17.24 -22.62 8.67
C VAL A 99 15.91 -21.98 8.31
N THR A 100 15.84 -21.30 7.16
CA THR A 100 14.61 -20.66 6.67
C THR A 100 13.51 -21.69 6.42
N THR A 101 13.86 -22.84 5.81
CA THR A 101 12.93 -23.96 5.59
C THR A 101 12.30 -24.43 6.90
N LYS A 102 13.10 -24.50 7.97
CA LYS A 102 12.65 -24.97 9.30
C LYS A 102 11.86 -23.92 10.09
N LEU A 103 12.25 -22.64 10.00
CA LEU A 103 11.76 -21.59 10.92
C LEU A 103 11.00 -20.45 10.24
N GLY A 104 11.30 -20.12 8.99
CA GLY A 104 10.73 -18.97 8.28
C GLY A 104 9.24 -19.13 7.97
N PHE A 105 8.79 -20.37 7.79
CA PHE A 105 7.44 -20.68 7.32
C PHE A 105 6.47 -21.16 8.40
N VAL A 106 6.87 -21.15 9.67
CA VAL A 106 6.10 -21.73 10.79
C VAL A 106 4.69 -21.15 10.89
N ASN A 107 4.53 -19.84 10.68
CA ASN A 107 3.24 -19.16 10.85
C ASN A 107 2.73 -18.46 9.58
N VAL A 108 3.64 -18.03 8.70
CA VAL A 108 3.26 -17.12 7.61
C VAL A 108 2.41 -17.81 6.54
N ILE A 109 2.63 -19.09 6.25
CA ILE A 109 1.84 -19.85 5.27
C ILE A 109 0.40 -20.03 5.76
N ASP A 110 0.23 -20.37 7.05
CA ASP A 110 -1.09 -20.50 7.69
C ASP A 110 -1.85 -19.17 7.71
N ALA A 111 -1.14 -18.08 8.03
CA ALA A 111 -1.74 -16.77 8.24
C ALA A 111 -1.87 -15.92 6.97
N PHE A 112 -1.24 -16.28 5.85
CA PHE A 112 -1.11 -15.39 4.68
C PHE A 112 -2.47 -14.92 4.16
N HIS A 113 -3.43 -15.84 4.04
CA HIS A 113 -4.77 -15.55 3.52
C HIS A 113 -5.74 -15.02 4.59
N ILE A 114 -5.32 -14.89 5.85
CA ILE A 114 -6.18 -14.44 6.95
C ILE A 114 -6.20 -12.92 7.02
N VAL A 115 -7.38 -12.34 6.84
CA VAL A 115 -7.63 -10.89 6.97
C VAL A 115 -8.72 -10.69 8.01
N SER A 116 -8.47 -9.81 8.97
CA SER A 116 -9.31 -9.64 10.17
C SER A 116 -9.45 -10.94 10.97
N ARG A 117 -10.52 -11.72 10.75
CA ARG A 117 -10.83 -12.95 11.50
C ARG A 117 -11.04 -14.17 10.61
N ASP A 118 -11.06 -14.00 9.29
CA ASP A 118 -11.37 -15.06 8.34
C ASP A 118 -10.41 -15.08 7.15
N SER A 119 -10.41 -16.20 6.42
CA SER A 119 -9.67 -16.33 5.16
C SER A 119 -10.31 -15.47 4.07
N THR A 120 -9.48 -14.92 3.18
CA THR A 120 -9.96 -14.38 1.91
C THR A 120 -10.66 -15.47 1.10
N PRO A 121 -11.71 -15.12 0.32
CA PRO A 121 -12.43 -16.10 -0.50
C PRO A 121 -11.58 -16.63 -1.66
N ILE A 122 -10.57 -15.86 -2.08
CA ILE A 122 -9.59 -16.26 -3.09
C ILE A 122 -8.28 -16.59 -2.38
N ARG A 123 -7.73 -17.76 -2.68
CA ARG A 123 -6.41 -18.21 -2.23
C ARG A 123 -5.45 -18.15 -3.41
N PHE A 124 -4.18 -17.85 -3.13
CA PHE A 124 -3.13 -17.76 -4.15
C PHE A 124 -2.24 -19.00 -4.17
N PHE A 125 -2.22 -19.75 -3.07
CA PHE A 125 -1.58 -21.05 -2.96
C PHE A 125 -2.33 -21.95 -1.97
N GLU A 126 -2.18 -23.25 -2.13
CA GLU A 126 -2.56 -24.26 -1.15
C GLU A 126 -1.38 -24.73 -0.33
N ASP A 127 -1.64 -25.00 0.95
CA ASP A 127 -0.63 -25.48 1.89
C ASP A 127 -0.46 -27.00 1.78
N ASP A 128 0.57 -27.40 1.05
CA ASP A 128 0.97 -28.79 0.82
C ASP A 128 2.21 -29.18 1.65
N ARG A 129 2.50 -28.46 2.76
CA ARG A 129 3.70 -28.73 3.58
C ARG A 129 3.72 -30.15 4.14
N LYS A 130 2.55 -30.67 4.54
CA LYS A 130 2.42 -32.02 5.12
C LYS A 130 2.43 -33.13 4.06
N SER A 131 1.90 -32.85 2.88
CA SER A 131 1.70 -33.84 1.80
C SER A 131 2.92 -33.93 0.87
N LYS A 132 3.50 -32.78 0.51
CA LYS A 132 4.58 -32.67 -0.50
C LYS A 132 5.78 -31.84 -0.03
N GLY A 133 5.72 -31.20 1.14
CA GLY A 133 6.81 -30.37 1.65
C GLY A 133 6.91 -28.99 0.99
N GLY A 134 5.79 -28.38 0.60
CA GLY A 134 5.79 -27.09 -0.09
C GLY A 134 4.42 -26.43 -0.19
N ILE A 135 4.25 -25.59 -1.22
CA ILE A 135 2.97 -24.96 -1.56
C ILE A 135 2.61 -25.25 -3.02
N THR A 136 1.32 -25.37 -3.31
CA THR A 136 0.81 -25.49 -4.68
C THR A 136 0.16 -24.16 -5.09
N ILE A 137 0.71 -23.50 -6.11
CA ILE A 137 0.19 -22.26 -6.67
C ILE A 137 -1.15 -22.51 -7.37
N THR A 138 -2.13 -21.65 -7.09
CA THR A 138 -3.49 -21.74 -7.64
C THR A 138 -3.62 -21.04 -8.98
N ASP A 139 -4.63 -21.42 -9.76
CA ASP A 139 -5.05 -20.71 -10.97
C ASP A 139 -5.37 -19.24 -10.71
N ASP A 140 -5.87 -18.90 -9.53
CA ASP A 140 -6.20 -17.51 -9.19
C ASP A 140 -4.96 -16.64 -9.05
N PHE A 141 -3.82 -17.19 -8.62
CA PHE A 141 -2.55 -16.47 -8.65
C PHE A 141 -2.04 -16.28 -10.08
N PHE A 142 -2.11 -17.31 -10.94
CA PHE A 142 -1.74 -17.15 -12.35
C PHE A 142 -2.59 -16.07 -13.04
N LYS A 143 -3.92 -16.10 -12.85
CA LYS A 143 -4.83 -15.06 -13.35
C LYS A 143 -4.56 -13.68 -12.74
N LEU A 144 -4.12 -13.60 -11.48
CA LEU A 144 -3.68 -12.33 -10.89
C LEU A 144 -2.47 -11.79 -11.66
N THR A 145 -1.56 -12.66 -12.09
CA THR A 145 -0.35 -12.26 -12.81
C THR A 145 -0.58 -11.72 -14.22
N GLU A 146 -1.71 -12.10 -14.83
CA GLU A 146 -2.18 -11.60 -16.12
C GLU A 146 -2.89 -10.23 -16.01
N SER A 147 -3.19 -9.78 -14.78
CA SER A 147 -3.89 -8.52 -14.57
C SER A 147 -3.02 -7.31 -14.89
N ASN A 148 -3.65 -6.24 -15.40
CA ASN A 148 -2.99 -4.95 -15.64
C ASN A 148 -2.33 -4.37 -14.37
N GLN A 149 -2.85 -4.74 -13.20
CA GLN A 149 -2.37 -4.24 -11.91
C GLN A 149 -1.20 -5.04 -11.35
N PHE A 150 -0.91 -6.24 -11.89
CA PHE A 150 0.14 -7.09 -11.35
C PHE A 150 1.49 -6.39 -11.29
N LYS A 151 1.83 -5.62 -12.35
CA LYS A 151 3.06 -4.84 -12.41
C LYS A 151 3.22 -3.85 -11.25
N ASN A 152 2.13 -3.37 -10.67
CA ASN A 152 2.14 -2.42 -9.56
C ASN A 152 2.32 -3.11 -8.19
N LEU A 153 1.96 -4.39 -8.07
CA LEU A 153 1.92 -5.09 -6.78
C LEU A 153 3.29 -5.18 -6.07
N PRO A 154 4.44 -5.39 -6.75
CA PRO A 154 5.74 -5.36 -6.10
C PRO A 154 6.00 -4.06 -5.32
N ASN A 155 5.72 -2.92 -5.94
CA ASN A 155 5.88 -1.60 -5.35
C ASN A 155 4.88 -1.35 -4.21
N GLU A 156 3.64 -1.82 -4.35
CA GLU A 156 2.64 -1.77 -3.27
C GLU A 156 3.10 -2.57 -2.03
N VAL A 157 3.61 -3.79 -2.23
CA VAL A 157 4.14 -4.65 -1.17
C VAL A 157 5.35 -4.00 -0.49
N GLU A 158 6.30 -3.50 -1.29
CA GLU A 158 7.48 -2.81 -0.79
C GLU A 158 7.10 -1.60 0.05
N SER A 159 6.23 -0.73 -0.47
CA SER A 159 5.79 0.48 0.21
C SER A 159 5.14 0.18 1.55
N ARG A 160 4.28 -0.84 1.59
CA ARG A 160 3.64 -1.30 2.83
C ARG A 160 4.64 -1.85 3.83
N TRP A 161 5.63 -2.62 3.39
CA TRP A 161 6.70 -3.13 4.24
C TRP A 161 7.48 -1.97 4.87
N ARG A 162 7.97 -1.03 4.06
CA ARG A 162 8.73 0.15 4.54
C ARG A 162 7.99 0.95 5.61
N LEU A 163 6.68 1.14 5.45
CA LEU A 163 5.83 1.80 6.46
C LEU A 163 5.78 1.03 7.79
N VAL A 164 5.66 -0.29 7.73
CA VAL A 164 5.56 -1.14 8.93
C VAL A 164 6.89 -1.22 9.67
N GLU A 165 7.99 -1.50 8.96
CA GLU A 165 9.31 -1.60 9.58
C GLU A 165 9.76 -0.24 10.16
N THR A 166 9.47 0.88 9.47
CA THR A 166 9.84 2.21 9.98
C THR A 166 9.13 2.49 11.31
N ALA A 167 7.87 2.09 11.46
CA ALA A 167 7.18 2.27 12.73
C ALA A 167 7.79 1.41 13.85
N TRP A 168 8.14 0.15 13.56
CA TRP A 168 8.81 -0.71 14.53
C TRP A 168 10.19 -0.17 14.94
N ASP A 169 10.95 0.33 13.97
CA ASP A 169 12.25 0.97 14.18
C ASP A 169 12.15 2.18 15.13
N LEU A 170 11.09 2.97 14.97
CA LEU A 170 10.78 4.13 15.82
C LEU A 170 10.14 3.75 17.17
N ASN A 171 9.99 2.47 17.48
CA ASN A 171 9.31 1.97 18.70
C ASN A 171 7.88 2.48 18.87
N ILE A 172 7.20 2.78 17.76
CA ILE A 172 5.80 3.20 17.77
C ILE A 172 4.95 2.13 17.10
N SER A 173 3.66 2.11 17.44
CA SER A 173 2.72 1.30 16.66
C SER A 173 2.72 1.78 15.20
N PRO A 174 2.71 0.87 14.21
CA PRO A 174 2.48 1.24 12.81
C PRO A 174 1.25 2.12 12.63
N ASN A 175 0.23 1.92 13.46
CA ASN A 175 -1.00 2.70 13.39
C ASN A 175 -0.88 4.11 13.97
N LEU A 176 0.26 4.49 14.56
CA LEU A 176 0.50 5.78 15.22
C LEU A 176 1.58 6.63 14.54
N ILE A 177 2.15 6.16 13.43
CA ILE A 177 3.20 6.90 12.71
C ILE A 177 2.64 8.18 12.08
N GLY A 178 3.27 9.31 12.41
CA GLY A 178 3.06 10.58 11.73
C GLY A 178 3.85 10.60 10.42
N VAL A 179 3.16 10.74 9.29
CA VAL A 179 3.75 10.71 7.95
C VAL A 179 3.60 12.07 7.27
N GLY A 180 4.73 12.66 6.92
CA GLY A 180 4.82 13.84 6.07
C GLY A 180 5.02 13.46 4.60
N HIS A 181 4.80 14.41 3.71
CA HIS A 181 5.04 14.28 2.28
C HIS A 181 6.03 15.32 1.79
N ASP A 182 7.01 14.86 1.02
CA ASP A 182 7.93 15.70 0.27
C ASP A 182 7.48 15.75 -1.18
N GLU A 183 6.93 16.89 -1.56
CA GLU A 183 6.42 17.13 -2.91
C GLU A 183 7.52 17.05 -3.97
N LYS A 184 8.72 17.55 -3.68
CA LYS A 184 9.82 17.58 -4.66
C LYS A 184 10.34 16.19 -4.96
N LYS A 185 10.39 15.33 -3.94
CA LYS A 185 10.85 13.94 -4.08
C LYS A 185 9.70 12.95 -4.36
N GLU A 186 8.45 13.38 -4.22
CA GLU A 186 7.26 12.53 -4.16
C GLU A 186 7.38 11.38 -3.13
N LEU A 187 8.00 11.65 -1.98
CA LEU A 187 8.29 10.65 -0.94
C LEU A 187 7.47 10.91 0.33
N PHE A 188 7.04 9.84 0.97
CA PHE A 188 6.60 9.87 2.35
C PHE A 188 7.77 9.70 3.31
N TYR A 189 7.68 10.40 4.44
CA TYR A 189 8.71 10.41 5.46
C TYR A 189 8.10 10.42 6.86
N ALA A 190 8.85 9.88 7.83
CA ALA A 190 8.56 10.03 9.24
C ALA A 190 9.41 11.16 9.83
N SER A 191 8.80 11.98 10.67
CA SER A 191 9.52 12.92 11.53
C SER A 191 10.00 12.19 12.79
N ILE A 192 11.27 12.36 13.12
CA ILE A 192 11.94 11.83 14.32
C ILE A 192 12.25 13.00 15.25
N GLU A 193 12.39 12.73 16.54
CA GLU A 193 12.88 13.71 17.53
C GLU A 193 14.14 14.45 17.03
N GLY A 194 14.22 15.75 17.35
CA GLY A 194 15.33 16.61 16.93
C GLY A 194 15.29 17.05 15.46
N PHE A 195 14.09 17.18 14.87
CA PHE A 195 13.87 17.62 13.47
C PHE A 195 14.49 16.71 12.40
N ARG A 196 14.87 15.48 12.77
CA ARG A 196 15.40 14.51 11.81
C ARG A 196 14.27 13.88 11.03
N ARG A 197 14.53 13.61 9.76
CA ARG A 197 13.59 12.97 8.84
C ARG A 197 14.12 11.61 8.42
N LYS A 198 13.26 10.60 8.39
CA LYS A 198 13.55 9.31 7.77
C LYS A 198 12.62 9.08 6.59
N ASP A 199 13.20 8.96 5.40
CA ASP A 199 12.45 8.62 4.19
C ASP A 199 11.90 7.19 4.31
N ILE A 200 10.64 7.02 3.96
CA ILE A 200 9.93 5.73 4.08
C ILE A 200 9.82 5.09 2.69
N THR A 201 9.06 5.72 1.79
CA THR A 201 8.64 5.12 0.52
C THR A 201 8.09 6.19 -0.42
N SER A 202 7.88 5.85 -1.70
CA SER A 202 7.17 6.73 -2.63
C SER A 202 5.72 6.93 -2.20
N SER A 203 5.28 8.19 -2.24
CA SER A 203 3.87 8.53 -2.03
C SER A 203 2.96 7.88 -3.07
N ARG A 204 3.46 7.73 -4.31
CA ARG A 204 2.75 7.01 -5.37
C ARG A 204 2.50 5.56 -5.00
N ASP A 205 3.55 4.85 -4.62
CA ASP A 205 3.49 3.43 -4.29
C ASP A 205 2.57 3.18 -3.07
N ALA A 206 2.66 4.05 -2.06
CA ALA A 206 1.84 3.95 -0.85
C ALA A 206 0.36 4.22 -1.10
N LEU A 207 0.01 5.11 -2.04
CA LEU A 207 -1.37 5.46 -2.34
C LEU A 207 -2.05 4.46 -3.30
N ASN A 208 -1.28 3.77 -4.15
CA ASN A 208 -1.82 2.97 -5.25
C ASN A 208 -2.73 1.82 -4.81
N GLY A 209 -2.32 1.08 -3.78
CA GLY A 209 -3.10 -0.04 -3.24
C GLY A 209 -4.48 0.39 -2.75
N TYR A 210 -4.62 1.64 -2.29
CA TYR A 210 -5.88 2.22 -1.80
C TYR A 210 -6.76 2.79 -2.89
N GLN A 211 -6.15 3.20 -4.01
CA GLN A 211 -6.86 3.59 -5.22
C GLN A 211 -7.06 2.44 -6.20
N LYS A 212 -6.69 1.21 -5.79
CA LYS A 212 -6.82 -0.01 -6.58
C LYS A 212 -6.15 0.09 -7.96
N GLY A 213 -5.10 0.92 -8.06
CA GLY A 213 -4.41 1.20 -9.32
C GLY A 213 -5.29 1.83 -10.41
N LYS A 214 -6.26 2.62 -9.98
CA LYS A 214 -7.10 3.45 -10.83
C LYS A 214 -6.85 4.93 -10.59
N CYS A 215 -7.02 5.73 -11.63
CA CYS A 215 -7.07 7.18 -11.52
C CYS A 215 -8.22 7.60 -10.61
N PHE A 216 -7.93 8.50 -9.67
CA PHE A 216 -8.92 8.99 -8.71
C PHE A 216 -10.15 9.63 -9.38
N TYR A 217 -9.95 10.34 -10.50
CA TYR A 217 -10.99 11.10 -11.18
C TYR A 217 -11.76 10.28 -12.21
N CYS A 218 -11.09 9.71 -13.21
CA CYS A 218 -11.76 9.00 -14.30
C CYS A 218 -11.88 7.49 -14.09
N LEU A 219 -11.27 6.90 -13.05
CA LEU A 219 -11.24 5.45 -12.80
C LEU A 219 -10.53 4.60 -13.86
N ASP A 220 -9.80 5.22 -14.80
CA ASP A 220 -8.94 4.49 -15.74
C ASP A 220 -7.76 3.81 -15.04
N ASN A 221 -7.19 2.77 -15.65
CA ASN A 221 -6.00 2.10 -15.13
C ASN A 221 -4.80 3.05 -15.10
N ILE A 222 -4.05 3.01 -14.01
CA ILE A 222 -2.78 3.71 -13.86
C ILE A 222 -1.64 2.74 -13.55
N SER A 223 -0.42 3.19 -13.84
CA SER A 223 0.81 2.51 -13.46
C SER A 223 1.55 3.32 -12.40
N ILE A 224 2.29 2.64 -11.54
CA ILE A 224 3.26 3.27 -10.63
C ILE A 224 4.71 2.97 -11.00
N ILE A 225 4.91 2.24 -12.10
CA ILE A 225 6.23 1.88 -12.60
C ILE A 225 6.85 3.06 -13.33
N LYS A 226 8.02 3.48 -12.86
CA LYS A 226 8.77 4.59 -13.45
C LYS A 226 9.03 4.33 -14.93
N GLY A 227 8.75 5.32 -15.78
CA GLY A 227 8.92 5.22 -17.23
C GLY A 227 7.71 4.66 -17.98
N ASP A 228 6.69 4.13 -17.29
CA ASP A 228 5.45 3.68 -17.92
C ASP A 228 4.69 4.85 -18.57
N LEU A 229 4.06 4.60 -19.71
CA LEU A 229 3.24 5.58 -20.43
C LEU A 229 2.04 6.04 -19.57
N ASN A 230 1.47 5.12 -18.81
CA ASN A 230 0.35 5.34 -17.90
C ASN A 230 0.80 5.63 -16.47
N LEU A 231 2.06 6.05 -16.27
CA LEU A 231 2.55 6.44 -14.94
C LEU A 231 1.68 7.56 -14.36
N ALA A 232 1.12 7.29 -13.17
CA ALA A 232 0.28 8.22 -12.44
C ALA A 232 1.06 9.43 -11.94
N ASP A 233 0.38 10.57 -11.90
CA ASP A 233 0.82 11.74 -11.16
C ASP A 233 0.29 11.70 -9.74
N VAL A 234 1.07 12.23 -8.80
CA VAL A 234 0.58 12.58 -7.46
C VAL A 234 -0.02 13.97 -7.56
N ASP A 235 -1.34 14.07 -7.45
CA ASP A 235 -2.09 15.32 -7.52
C ASP A 235 -2.58 15.73 -6.12
N HIS A 236 -2.69 17.03 -5.90
CA HIS A 236 -3.34 17.62 -4.74
C HIS A 236 -4.79 17.93 -5.10
N PHE A 237 -5.76 17.27 -4.47
CA PHE A 237 -7.20 17.50 -4.73
C PHE A 237 -7.54 18.99 -4.62
N PHE A 238 -7.16 19.60 -3.50
CA PHE A 238 -7.08 21.04 -3.31
C PHE A 238 -5.69 21.51 -3.80
N PRO A 239 -5.61 22.31 -4.88
CA PRO A 239 -4.36 22.70 -5.50
C PRO A 239 -3.39 23.40 -4.54
N HIS A 240 -2.10 23.09 -4.69
CA HIS A 240 -1.03 23.62 -3.84
C HIS A 240 -0.99 25.15 -3.77
N ARG A 241 -1.33 25.86 -4.86
CA ARG A 241 -1.38 27.34 -4.88
C ARG A 241 -2.25 27.96 -3.78
N LEU A 242 -3.21 27.20 -3.24
CA LEU A 242 -4.04 27.61 -2.11
C LEU A 242 -3.26 27.67 -0.78
N THR A 243 -2.00 27.24 -0.73
CA THR A 243 -1.14 27.30 0.48
C THR A 243 -0.89 28.74 0.94
N SER A 244 -0.96 29.71 0.03
CA SER A 244 -0.92 31.14 0.39
C SER A 244 -2.16 31.61 1.16
N ASN A 245 -3.23 30.81 1.16
CA ASN A 245 -4.45 31.09 1.89
C ASN A 245 -4.40 30.46 3.29
N LEU A 246 -4.43 31.31 4.32
CA LEU A 246 -4.35 30.91 5.73
C LEU A 246 -5.53 30.04 6.21
N SER A 247 -6.60 29.92 5.43
CA SER A 247 -7.82 29.17 5.81
C SER A 247 -7.75 27.67 5.48
N ILE A 248 -6.72 27.20 4.77
CA ILE A 248 -6.50 25.76 4.53
C ILE A 248 -5.08 25.40 4.93
N SER A 249 -4.93 24.77 6.09
CA SER A 249 -3.62 24.33 6.58
C SER A 249 -3.24 22.97 6.00
N ASN A 250 -1.93 22.76 5.81
CA ASN A 250 -1.32 21.47 5.45
C ASN A 250 -1.91 20.80 4.18
N LEU A 251 -1.91 21.54 3.07
CA LEU A 251 -2.33 21.02 1.76
C LEU A 251 -1.46 19.86 1.25
N ASN A 252 -0.20 19.77 1.70
CA ASN A 252 0.69 18.65 1.39
C ASN A 252 0.41 17.41 2.27
N GLY A 253 -0.66 17.44 3.05
CA GLY A 253 -1.08 16.31 3.86
C GLY A 253 -1.59 15.15 3.01
N VAL A 254 -1.36 13.92 3.47
CA VAL A 254 -1.83 12.67 2.84
C VAL A 254 -3.34 12.72 2.51
N TRP A 255 -4.13 13.39 3.35
CA TRP A 255 -5.57 13.55 3.18
C TRP A 255 -5.97 14.20 1.84
N ASN A 256 -5.09 15.03 1.27
CA ASN A 256 -5.31 15.80 0.05
C ASN A 256 -4.63 15.20 -1.19
N LEU A 257 -3.76 14.20 -1.02
CA LEU A 257 -3.00 13.58 -2.11
C LEU A 257 -3.78 12.45 -2.77
N VAL A 258 -3.85 12.45 -4.10
CA VAL A 258 -4.50 11.42 -4.92
C VAL A 258 -3.63 11.04 -6.13
N LEU A 259 -3.80 9.83 -6.66
CA LEU A 259 -3.17 9.42 -7.91
C LEU A 259 -4.10 9.70 -9.09
N ALA A 260 -3.60 10.46 -10.07
CA ALA A 260 -4.35 10.83 -11.26
C ALA A 260 -3.61 10.38 -12.53
N CYS A 261 -4.35 9.97 -13.56
CA CYS A 261 -3.74 9.76 -14.87
C CYS A 261 -3.31 11.11 -15.47
N ARG A 262 -2.38 11.07 -16.42
CA ARG A 262 -1.86 12.28 -17.07
C ARG A 262 -2.94 13.10 -17.76
N ASN A 263 -3.97 12.46 -18.33
CA ASN A 263 -5.07 13.17 -19.00
C ASN A 263 -5.96 13.93 -18.02
N CYS A 264 -6.17 13.37 -16.81
CA CYS A 264 -6.94 14.05 -15.77
C CYS A 264 -6.13 15.16 -15.10
N ASN A 265 -4.82 14.97 -14.92
CA ASN A 265 -4.01 15.91 -14.16
C ASN A 265 -3.37 17.02 -15.01
N ARG A 266 -2.94 16.68 -16.24
CA ARG A 266 -2.14 17.53 -17.15
C ARG A 266 -2.94 17.97 -18.40
N GLY A 267 -2.37 18.88 -19.20
CA GLY A 267 -2.97 19.51 -20.39
C GLY A 267 -4.09 20.55 -20.15
N GLY A 268 -4.40 21.42 -21.12
CA GLY A 268 -5.40 22.50 -20.94
C GLY A 268 -6.80 22.04 -20.45
N ASN A 269 -7.16 20.78 -20.68
CA ASN A 269 -8.41 20.17 -20.22
C ASN A 269 -8.29 19.39 -18.90
N GLY A 270 -7.09 19.20 -18.35
CA GLY A 270 -6.86 18.55 -17.06
C GLY A 270 -7.12 19.47 -15.87
N LYS A 271 -7.12 18.91 -14.67
CA LYS A 271 -7.44 19.61 -13.43
C LYS A 271 -6.51 20.81 -13.18
N PHE A 272 -5.18 20.62 -13.21
CA PHE A 272 -4.20 21.61 -12.74
C PHE A 272 -4.62 22.21 -11.39
N ASP A 273 -4.87 23.51 -11.42
CA ASP A 273 -5.21 24.39 -10.33
C ASP A 273 -6.71 24.56 -10.13
N ARG A 274 -7.53 23.77 -10.83
CA ARG A 274 -8.99 23.82 -10.69
C ARG A 274 -9.45 22.92 -9.56
N ILE A 275 -10.57 23.32 -8.95
CA ILE A 275 -11.24 22.53 -7.91
C ILE A 275 -12.13 21.47 -8.58
N PRO A 276 -11.99 20.18 -8.24
CA PRO A 276 -12.90 19.15 -8.75
C PRO A 276 -14.36 19.42 -8.37
N GLU A 277 -15.31 18.90 -9.14
CA GLU A 277 -16.73 18.87 -8.75
C GLU A 277 -16.95 18.17 -7.40
N VAL A 278 -18.01 18.56 -6.67
CA VAL A 278 -18.28 18.11 -5.30
C VAL A 278 -18.38 16.58 -5.15
N LYS A 279 -18.84 15.87 -6.20
CA LYS A 279 -18.85 14.40 -6.20
C LYS A 279 -17.48 13.78 -5.93
N PHE A 280 -16.40 14.44 -6.35
CA PHE A 280 -15.03 13.96 -6.09
C PHE A 280 -14.57 14.28 -4.66
N LEU A 281 -15.18 15.26 -3.99
CA LEU A 281 -15.00 15.50 -2.56
C LEU A 281 -15.60 14.35 -1.75
N ASP A 282 -16.79 13.87 -2.13
CA ASP A 282 -17.42 12.69 -1.50
C ASP A 282 -16.56 11.45 -1.69
N ARG A 283 -15.98 11.27 -2.88
CA ARG A 283 -14.99 10.21 -3.15
C ARG A 283 -13.74 10.37 -2.29
N LEU A 284 -13.22 11.58 -2.13
CA LEU A 284 -12.05 11.87 -1.30
C LEU A 284 -12.34 11.51 0.16
N ASN A 285 -13.50 11.93 0.67
CA ASN A 285 -13.98 11.61 2.01
C ASN A 285 -14.10 10.09 2.21
N SER A 286 -14.71 9.38 1.26
CA SER A 286 -14.87 7.92 1.30
C SER A 286 -13.51 7.21 1.32
N ARG A 287 -12.59 7.63 0.45
CA ARG A 287 -11.22 7.10 0.38
C ARG A 287 -10.45 7.33 1.69
N ASN A 288 -10.51 8.54 2.25
CA ASN A 288 -9.82 8.89 3.49
C ASN A 288 -10.38 8.09 4.69
N ASN A 289 -11.70 7.91 4.76
CA ASN A 289 -12.32 7.08 5.80
C ASN A 289 -11.97 5.59 5.64
N PHE A 290 -11.87 5.09 4.41
CA PHE A 290 -11.40 3.72 4.15
C PHE A 290 -9.93 3.50 4.58
N LEU A 291 -9.05 4.47 4.33
CA LEU A 291 -7.66 4.44 4.85
C LEU A 291 -7.62 4.38 6.38
N ILE A 292 -8.54 5.05 7.06
CA ILE A 292 -8.64 5.05 8.51
C ILE A 292 -9.17 3.71 9.04
N SER A 293 -10.23 3.16 8.45
CA SER A 293 -10.86 1.91 8.92
C SER A 293 -10.01 0.67 8.65
N SER A 294 -9.17 0.71 7.61
CA SER A 294 -8.26 -0.39 7.23
C SER A 294 -7.03 -0.56 8.14
N HIS A 295 -6.94 0.17 9.26
CA HIS A 295 -5.78 0.16 10.17
C HIS A 295 -4.46 0.39 9.42
N HIS A 296 -4.49 1.27 8.42
CA HIS A 296 -3.30 1.64 7.69
C HIS A 296 -2.36 2.50 8.56
N PRO A 297 -1.03 2.51 8.36
CA PRO A 297 -0.15 3.39 9.10
C PRO A 297 -0.44 4.87 8.92
N LEU A 298 -1.01 5.25 7.76
CA LEU A 298 -1.46 6.62 7.51
C LEU A 298 -2.72 7.00 8.30
N ARG A 299 -3.37 6.05 8.98
CA ARG A 299 -4.59 6.27 9.78
C ARG A 299 -4.43 7.40 10.77
N GLN A 300 -3.39 7.35 11.62
CA GLN A 300 -3.20 8.37 12.64
C GLN A 300 -2.89 9.73 12.03
N THR A 301 -2.09 9.73 10.96
CA THR A 301 -1.82 10.95 10.20
C THR A 301 -3.12 11.59 9.70
N LEU A 302 -4.02 10.81 9.09
CA LEU A 302 -5.31 11.31 8.61
C LEU A 302 -6.19 11.79 9.77
N ILE A 303 -6.27 11.03 10.87
CA ILE A 303 -7.06 11.43 12.05
C ILE A 303 -6.56 12.75 12.63
N LEU A 304 -5.24 12.89 12.81
CA LEU A 304 -4.64 14.11 13.34
C LEU A 304 -4.84 15.31 12.41
N GLN A 305 -4.84 15.08 11.09
CA GLN A 305 -4.98 16.14 10.09
C GLN A 305 -6.44 16.57 9.86
N THR A 306 -7.41 15.66 9.99
CA THR A 306 -8.78 15.89 9.51
C THR A 306 -9.88 15.71 10.56
N GLY A 307 -9.59 15.08 11.70
CA GLY A 307 -10.55 14.87 12.80
C GLY A 307 -10.75 13.41 13.19
N THR A 308 -11.24 13.20 14.42
CA THR A 308 -11.37 11.86 15.05
C THR A 308 -12.65 11.15 14.63
N SER A 309 -13.76 11.86 14.37
CA SER A 309 -15.02 11.29 13.87
C SER A 309 -15.19 11.45 12.36
N SER A 310 -16.02 10.59 11.75
CA SER A 310 -16.35 10.69 10.32
C SER A 310 -17.00 12.04 9.98
N GLU A 311 -17.87 12.52 10.86
CA GLU A 311 -18.53 13.82 10.75
C GLU A 311 -17.52 14.97 10.80
N GLN A 312 -16.57 14.96 11.74
CA GLN A 312 -15.53 15.99 11.81
C GLN A 312 -14.70 16.05 10.53
N ARG A 313 -14.35 14.89 9.97
CA ARG A 313 -13.58 14.80 8.71
C ARG A 313 -14.37 15.31 7.51
N GLN A 314 -15.66 14.97 7.43
CA GLN A 314 -16.52 15.49 6.38
C GLN A 314 -16.67 17.02 6.49
N ASN A 315 -16.90 17.55 7.70
CA ASN A 315 -17.01 18.98 7.94
C ASN A 315 -15.70 19.72 7.63
N TYR A 316 -14.56 19.12 7.98
CA TYR A 316 -13.24 19.65 7.61
C TYR A 316 -13.10 19.77 6.09
N LEU A 317 -13.36 18.69 5.34
CA LEU A 317 -13.29 18.68 3.87
C LEU A 317 -14.28 19.67 3.23
N GLN A 318 -15.50 19.76 3.75
CA GLN A 318 -16.52 20.69 3.29
C GLN A 318 -16.11 22.16 3.52
N THR A 319 -15.49 22.44 4.66
CA THR A 319 -14.95 23.77 4.98
C THR A 319 -13.81 24.15 4.04
N CYS A 320 -12.85 23.24 3.82
CA CYS A 320 -11.78 23.44 2.83
C CYS A 320 -12.35 23.69 1.43
N TYR A 321 -13.38 22.93 1.04
CA TYR A 321 -14.03 23.08 -0.25
C TYR A 321 -14.72 24.43 -0.40
N HIS A 322 -15.46 24.88 0.61
CA HIS A 322 -16.08 26.20 0.60
C HIS A 322 -15.05 27.32 0.46
N ASN A 323 -14.00 27.29 1.28
CA ASN A 323 -12.92 28.28 1.24
C ASN A 323 -12.20 28.28 -0.11
N ALA A 324 -11.92 27.10 -0.68
CA ALA A 324 -11.31 26.97 -1.99
C ALA A 324 -12.21 27.55 -3.10
N LYS A 325 -13.52 27.32 -3.05
CA LYS A 325 -14.49 27.83 -4.05
C LYS A 325 -14.68 29.34 -4.00
N GLN A 326 -14.44 29.99 -2.86
CA GLN A 326 -14.44 31.46 -2.78
C GLN A 326 -13.30 32.10 -3.60
N ILE A 327 -12.19 31.36 -3.80
CA ILE A 327 -11.02 31.82 -4.55
C ILE A 327 -11.05 31.29 -5.98
N LEU A 328 -11.44 30.01 -6.13
CA LEU A 328 -11.46 29.27 -7.39
C LEU A 328 -12.92 28.94 -7.74
N ILE A 329 -13.60 29.90 -8.36
CA ILE A 329 -15.05 29.86 -8.60
C ILE A 329 -15.48 28.79 -9.62
N HIS A 330 -14.59 28.33 -10.49
CA HIS A 330 -14.88 27.30 -11.49
C HIS A 330 -14.57 25.90 -10.94
N SER A 331 -15.41 24.93 -11.32
CA SER A 331 -15.18 23.52 -11.00
C SER A 331 -14.69 22.75 -12.23
N TRP A 332 -14.01 21.63 -12.00
CA TRP A 332 -13.48 20.75 -13.02
C TRP A 332 -13.99 19.32 -12.87
N LYS A 333 -14.13 18.64 -13.99
CA LYS A 333 -14.37 17.19 -14.08
C LYS A 333 -13.59 16.63 -15.28
N PRO A 334 -13.25 15.33 -15.26
CA PRO A 334 -12.72 14.67 -16.44
C PRO A 334 -13.76 14.66 -17.56
N GLU A 335 -13.29 14.61 -18.79
CA GLU A 335 -14.14 14.47 -19.98
C GLU A 335 -14.92 13.15 -19.99
N TYR A 336 -14.30 12.09 -19.49
CA TYR A 336 -14.90 10.77 -19.36
C TYR A 336 -14.56 10.15 -18.01
N GLU A 337 -15.52 9.40 -17.46
CA GLU A 337 -15.37 8.63 -16.23
C GLU A 337 -15.80 7.18 -16.52
N TYR A 338 -14.87 6.25 -16.35
CA TYR A 338 -15.14 4.83 -16.49
C TYR A 338 -16.10 4.37 -15.39
N PRO A 339 -16.92 3.32 -15.64
CA PRO A 339 -17.80 2.78 -14.62
C PRO A 339 -16.99 2.32 -13.40
N ALA A 340 -17.56 2.52 -12.21
CA ALA A 340 -17.00 1.94 -11.00
C ALA A 340 -17.03 0.42 -11.15
N THR A 341 -15.85 -0.20 -11.28
CA THR A 341 -15.73 -1.66 -11.41
C THR A 341 -15.57 -2.35 -10.04
N PHE A 342 -15.94 -1.69 -8.95
CA PHE A 342 -15.65 -2.16 -7.58
C PHE A 342 -16.56 -1.57 -6.52
#